data_AF-A0A9P1MIX7-F1
#
_entry.id   AF-A0A9P1MIX7-F1
#
_cell.length_a   1.000
_cell.length_b   1.000
_cell.length_c   1.000
_cell.angle_alpha   90.00
_cell.angle_beta   90.00
_cell.angle_gamma   90.00
#
_symmetry.space_group_name_H-M   'P 1'
#
loop_
_entity.id
_entity.type
_entity.pdbx_description
1 polymer ?
#
loop_
_entity_poly.entity_id
_entity_poly.type
_entity_poly.pdbx_seq_one_letter_code
_entity_poly.pdbx_strand_id
1 'polypeptide(L)'
;MNGTVLLPGEHTFSEPKEFYKIEDRFSKEFSHAQLEQAFLKESAKVRELLNNLIGGKSVDLTDCLYVTLSKMRRIGRLAQYATAQNKADVAIRLQQAEAQYLQLQNVNSEIYHLKKEITRCLQFRSGEESIELASEEDFYSSAPEEVSKPEITKNDEHAKHLARLSFELMQRKQLTCTLDEQEGRRSVLISDINGKEQRLKSLRPKIENLLKAAKPVQDVLELGSES
;
A
#
# COMPACT_ATOMS: atom_id res chain seq x y z
N MET A 1 30.99 27.21 -44.06
CA MET A 1 32.30 26.68 -44.49
C MET A 1 32.04 25.58 -45.50
N ASN A 2 32.45 25.82 -46.75
CA ASN A 2 32.16 24.96 -47.90
C ASN A 2 33.01 23.68 -47.83
N GLY A 3 32.43 22.61 -47.30
CA GLY A 3 33.00 21.28 -47.39
C GLY A 3 32.70 20.70 -48.77
N THR A 4 33.61 20.92 -49.72
CA THR A 4 33.67 20.11 -50.95
C THR A 4 33.66 18.65 -50.52
N VAL A 5 32.63 17.89 -50.94
CA VAL A 5 32.61 16.43 -50.82
C VAL A 5 33.69 15.89 -51.75
N LEU A 6 34.92 15.93 -51.27
CA LEU A 6 36.03 15.15 -51.78
C LEU A 6 35.76 13.74 -51.27
N LEU A 7 35.32 12.87 -52.17
CA LEU A 7 35.59 11.45 -52.00
C LEU A 7 37.10 11.34 -51.76
N PRO A 8 37.55 10.68 -50.68
CA PRO A 8 38.96 10.65 -50.34
C PRO A 8 39.74 10.17 -51.57
N GLY A 9 40.87 10.82 -51.81
CA GLY A 9 41.82 10.40 -52.84
C GLY A 9 42.12 8.92 -52.72
N GLU A 10 42.64 8.35 -53.79
CA GLU A 10 43.08 6.96 -53.93
C GLU A 10 43.92 6.52 -52.72
N HIS A 11 43.27 6.08 -51.64
CA HIS A 11 43.95 5.50 -50.51
C HIS A 11 44.32 4.09 -50.94
N THR A 12 45.59 3.85 -51.16
CA THR A 12 46.12 2.50 -51.38
C THR A 12 45.93 1.71 -50.10
N PHE A 13 45.00 0.76 -50.12
CA PHE A 13 44.68 -0.09 -48.96
C PHE A 13 45.62 -1.29 -48.93
N SER A 14 46.29 -1.52 -47.79
CA SER A 14 47.11 -2.72 -47.58
C SER A 14 46.28 -3.92 -47.12
N GLU A 15 45.16 -3.69 -46.41
CA GLU A 15 44.28 -4.76 -45.90
C GLU A 15 42.78 -4.40 -46.02
N PRO A 16 41.91 -5.37 -46.38
CA PRO A 16 40.46 -5.15 -46.50
C PRO A 16 39.77 -4.67 -45.21
N LYS A 17 40.30 -5.02 -44.03
CA LYS A 17 39.71 -4.63 -42.74
C LYS A 17 39.77 -3.12 -42.49
N GLU A 18 40.83 -2.46 -42.95
CA GLU A 18 40.98 -1.01 -42.81
C GLU A 18 39.96 -0.25 -43.68
N PHE A 19 39.63 -0.79 -44.86
CA PHE A 19 38.57 -0.24 -45.71
C PHE A 19 37.21 -0.24 -45.00
N TYR A 20 36.82 -1.37 -44.38
CA TYR A 20 35.52 -1.47 -43.69
C TYR A 20 35.44 -0.59 -42.45
N LYS A 21 36.51 -0.46 -41.67
CA LYS A 21 36.55 0.47 -40.52
C LYS A 21 36.37 1.93 -40.95
N ILE A 22 36.95 2.30 -42.09
CA ILE A 22 36.83 3.64 -42.65
C ILE A 22 35.40 3.87 -43.19
N GLU A 23 34.81 2.89 -43.87
CA GLU A 23 33.39 2.95 -44.30
C GLU A 23 32.42 3.03 -43.11
N ASP A 24 32.69 2.29 -42.03
CA ASP A 24 31.92 2.35 -40.79
C ASP A 24 31.99 3.74 -40.16
N ARG A 25 33.19 4.34 -40.17
CA ARG A 25 33.41 5.70 -39.68
C ARG A 25 32.68 6.73 -40.56
N PHE A 26 32.80 6.61 -41.87
CA PHE A 26 32.08 7.48 -42.80
C PHE A 26 30.57 7.38 -42.63
N SER A 27 30.04 6.19 -42.40
CA SER A 27 28.62 5.99 -42.14
C SER A 27 28.12 6.69 -40.87
N LYS A 28 29.00 6.89 -39.88
CA LYS A 28 28.70 7.63 -38.64
C LYS A 28 28.86 9.14 -38.80
N GLU A 29 29.77 9.58 -39.66
CA GLU A 29 30.08 10.99 -39.88
C GLU A 29 29.09 11.67 -40.85
N PHE A 30 28.54 10.92 -41.82
CA PHE A 30 27.58 11.47 -42.78
C PHE A 30 26.14 11.43 -42.27
N SER A 31 25.49 12.59 -42.21
CA SER A 31 24.06 12.66 -41.95
C SER A 31 23.26 12.17 -43.16
N HIS A 32 22.04 11.65 -42.93
CA HIS A 32 21.13 11.25 -44.01
C HIS A 32 20.90 12.39 -45.03
N ALA A 33 20.84 13.65 -44.57
CA ALA A 33 20.72 14.82 -45.43
C ALA A 33 21.95 15.03 -46.32
N GLN A 34 23.16 14.76 -45.82
CA GLN A 34 24.38 14.86 -46.61
C GLN A 34 24.49 13.72 -47.64
N LEU A 35 24.08 12.50 -47.27
CA LEU A 35 24.01 11.37 -48.19
C LEU A 35 22.97 11.61 -49.30
N GLU A 36 21.82 12.19 -48.97
CA GLU A 36 20.79 12.59 -49.92
C GLU A 36 21.30 13.65 -50.90
N GLN A 37 21.95 14.71 -50.39
CA GLN A 37 22.54 15.75 -51.24
C GLN A 37 23.63 15.18 -52.18
N ALA A 38 24.47 14.27 -51.69
CA ALA A 38 25.48 13.61 -52.51
C ALA A 38 24.84 12.73 -53.59
N PHE A 39 23.77 12.01 -53.27
CA PHE A 39 23.02 11.19 -54.23
C PHE A 39 22.35 12.05 -55.30
N LEU A 40 21.72 13.16 -54.91
CA LEU A 40 21.10 14.11 -55.85
C LEU A 40 22.14 14.72 -56.80
N LYS A 41 23.33 15.06 -56.30
CA LYS A 41 24.43 15.57 -57.12
C LYS A 41 24.92 14.54 -58.15
N GLU A 42 25.15 13.29 -57.74
CA GLU A 42 25.61 12.25 -58.68
C GLU A 42 24.49 11.83 -59.67
N SER A 43 23.24 11.77 -59.24
CA SER A 43 22.11 11.47 -60.13
C SER A 43 21.83 12.60 -61.13
N ALA A 44 22.08 13.87 -60.78
CA ALA A 44 22.01 15.00 -61.70
C ALA A 44 23.06 14.87 -62.83
N LYS A 45 24.29 14.44 -62.49
CA LYS A 45 25.34 14.17 -63.49
C LYS A 45 24.95 13.04 -64.44
N VAL A 46 24.36 11.95 -63.92
CA VAL A 46 23.85 10.86 -64.77
C VAL A 46 22.76 11.38 -65.71
N ARG A 47 21.83 12.20 -65.19
CA ARG A 47 20.75 12.79 -66.00
C ARG A 47 21.29 13.69 -67.11
N GLU A 48 22.29 14.50 -66.81
CA GLU A 48 22.95 15.37 -67.80
C GLU A 48 23.68 14.55 -68.88
N LEU A 49 24.39 13.49 -68.49
CA LEU A 49 25.05 12.57 -69.44
C LEU A 49 24.03 11.87 -70.35
N LEU A 50 22.91 11.40 -69.80
CA LEU A 50 21.83 10.78 -70.57
C LEU A 50 21.18 11.79 -71.54
N ASN A 51 20.93 13.02 -71.11
CA ASN A 51 20.39 14.07 -71.98
C ASN A 51 21.32 14.42 -73.14
N ASN A 52 22.64 14.46 -72.90
CA ASN A 52 23.64 14.68 -73.95
C ASN A 52 23.71 13.53 -74.96
N LEU A 53 23.50 12.28 -74.51
CA LEU A 53 23.41 11.11 -75.37
C LEU A 53 22.15 11.15 -76.27
N ILE A 54 20.99 11.48 -75.69
CA ILE A 54 19.72 11.65 -76.42
C ILE A 54 19.85 12.77 -77.46
N GLY A 55 20.64 13.81 -77.17
CA GLY A 55 20.95 14.92 -78.07
C GLY A 55 21.97 14.62 -79.18
N GLY A 56 22.42 13.37 -79.35
CA GLY A 56 23.25 12.95 -80.49
C GLY A 56 24.76 13.26 -80.37
N LYS A 57 25.28 13.61 -79.18
CA LYS A 57 26.72 13.80 -78.95
C LYS A 57 27.41 12.45 -78.71
N SER A 58 28.43 12.13 -79.50
CA SER A 58 29.32 10.98 -79.26
C SER A 58 30.24 11.30 -78.09
N VAL A 59 30.00 10.66 -76.95
CA VAL A 59 30.81 10.79 -75.74
C VAL A 59 31.30 9.39 -75.38
N ASP A 60 32.57 9.24 -74.97
CA ASP A 60 33.09 8.00 -74.38
C ASP A 60 32.38 7.74 -73.04
N LEU A 61 31.25 7.06 -73.10
CA LEU A 61 30.27 6.98 -72.01
C LEU A 61 30.65 6.03 -70.88
N THR A 62 31.51 5.05 -71.17
CA THR A 62 31.58 3.81 -70.39
C THR A 62 32.20 4.04 -69.01
N ASP A 63 33.34 4.72 -68.93
CA ASP A 63 34.10 4.86 -67.68
C ASP A 63 33.48 5.90 -66.74
N CYS A 64 33.04 7.05 -67.27
CA CYS A 64 32.45 8.12 -66.45
C CYS A 64 31.09 7.71 -65.85
N LEU A 65 30.25 7.01 -66.64
CA LEU A 65 28.96 6.49 -66.16
C LEU A 65 29.18 5.39 -65.12
N TYR A 66 30.12 4.47 -65.35
CA TYR A 66 30.43 3.40 -64.42
C TYR A 66 30.91 3.92 -63.06
N VAL A 67 31.80 4.92 -63.05
CA VAL A 67 32.27 5.57 -61.82
C VAL A 67 31.11 6.27 -61.09
N THR A 68 30.24 6.96 -61.80
CA THR A 68 29.09 7.68 -61.20
C THR A 68 28.07 6.71 -60.60
N LEU A 69 27.73 5.63 -61.30
CA LEU A 69 26.84 4.58 -60.79
C LEU A 69 27.45 3.84 -59.58
N SER A 70 28.76 3.60 -59.60
CA SER A 70 29.48 2.98 -58.48
C SER A 70 29.46 3.86 -57.23
N LYS A 71 29.61 5.19 -57.40
CA LYS A 71 29.45 6.17 -56.31
C LYS A 71 28.02 6.17 -55.76
N MET A 72 27.00 6.17 -56.61
CA MET A 72 25.60 6.09 -56.18
C MET A 72 25.30 4.80 -55.40
N ARG A 73 25.80 3.64 -55.87
CA ARG A 73 25.67 2.35 -55.16
C ARG A 73 26.37 2.37 -53.81
N ARG A 74 27.52 3.04 -53.68
CA ARG A 74 28.21 3.23 -52.40
C ARG A 74 27.39 4.09 -51.44
N ILE A 75 26.85 5.22 -51.91
CA ILE A 75 25.96 6.08 -51.11
C ILE A 75 24.73 5.31 -50.61
N GLY A 76 24.12 4.49 -51.46
CA GLY A 76 22.99 3.65 -51.06
C GLY A 76 23.32 2.65 -49.96
N ARG A 77 24.50 2.00 -50.03
CA ARG A 77 24.99 1.10 -48.98
C ARG A 77 25.27 1.83 -47.67
N LEU A 78 25.93 2.99 -47.73
CA LEU A 78 26.19 3.84 -46.56
C LEU A 78 24.88 4.26 -45.87
N ALA A 79 23.85 4.64 -46.63
CA ALA A 79 22.56 5.02 -46.08
C ALA A 79 21.85 3.85 -45.37
N GLN A 80 21.87 2.65 -45.96
CA GLN A 80 21.31 1.45 -45.34
C GLN A 80 22.04 1.10 -44.04
N TYR A 81 23.37 1.19 -44.04
CA TYR A 81 24.17 0.89 -42.88
C TYR A 81 23.98 1.90 -41.74
N ALA A 82 23.98 3.20 -42.05
CA ALA A 82 23.64 4.25 -41.08
C ALA A 82 22.23 4.03 -40.47
N THR A 83 21.26 3.63 -41.29
CA THR A 83 19.91 3.29 -40.81
C THR A 83 19.92 2.10 -39.85
N ALA A 84 20.68 1.06 -40.16
CA ALA A 84 20.79 -0.12 -39.31
C ALA A 84 21.43 0.21 -37.95
N GLN A 85 22.47 1.04 -37.94
CA GLN A 85 23.09 1.52 -36.69
C GLN A 85 22.14 2.37 -35.86
N ASN A 86 21.45 3.34 -36.48
CA ASN A 86 20.46 4.16 -35.79
C ASN A 86 19.34 3.31 -35.16
N LYS A 87 18.88 2.26 -35.84
CA LYS A 87 17.90 1.32 -35.28
C LYS A 87 18.46 0.58 -34.06
N ALA A 88 19.72 0.12 -34.12
CA ALA A 88 20.36 -0.55 -33.00
C ALA A 88 20.53 0.39 -31.80
N ASP A 89 20.97 1.63 -32.02
CA ASP A 89 21.14 2.64 -30.97
C ASP A 89 19.80 3.01 -30.31
N VAL A 90 18.74 3.18 -31.11
CA VAL A 90 17.39 3.43 -30.61
C VAL A 90 16.88 2.24 -29.79
N ALA A 91 17.12 0.99 -30.25
CA ALA A 91 16.72 -0.20 -29.51
C ALA A 91 17.41 -0.29 -28.14
N ILE A 92 18.71 0.02 -28.06
CA ILE A 92 19.46 0.05 -26.80
C ILE A 92 18.87 1.10 -25.84
N ARG A 93 18.61 2.32 -26.34
CA ARG A 93 18.03 3.40 -25.53
C ARG A 93 16.61 3.06 -25.06
N LEU A 94 15.81 2.44 -25.92
CA LEU A 94 14.47 1.98 -25.58
C LEU A 94 14.52 0.95 -24.46
N GLN A 95 15.39 -0.06 -24.56
CA GLN A 95 15.56 -1.07 -23.52
C GLN A 95 15.95 -0.45 -22.16
N GLN A 96 16.82 0.57 -22.17
CA GLN A 96 17.18 1.30 -20.96
C GLN A 96 15.99 2.06 -20.36
N ALA A 97 15.19 2.72 -21.20
CA ALA A 97 13.99 3.44 -20.76
C ALA A 97 12.92 2.48 -20.21
N GLU A 98 12.71 1.33 -20.86
CA GLU A 98 11.79 0.29 -20.41
C GLU A 98 12.21 -0.30 -19.06
N ALA A 99 13.51 -0.53 -18.85
CA ALA A 99 14.03 -1.00 -17.56
C ALA A 99 13.77 0.02 -16.43
N GLN A 100 13.99 1.31 -16.68
CA GLN A 100 13.68 2.37 -15.72
C GLN A 100 12.18 2.50 -15.46
N TYR A 101 11.35 2.37 -16.50
CA TYR A 101 9.90 2.41 -16.38
C TYR A 101 9.38 1.26 -15.51
N LEU A 102 9.94 0.05 -15.66
CA LEU A 102 9.61 -1.09 -14.81
C LEU A 102 9.97 -0.83 -13.33
N GLN A 103 11.14 -0.25 -13.07
CA GLN A 103 11.52 0.14 -11.70
C GLN A 103 10.55 1.16 -11.10
N LEU A 104 10.16 2.16 -11.88
CA LEU A 104 9.18 3.15 -11.47
C LEU A 104 7.81 2.51 -11.16
N GLN A 105 7.37 1.55 -11.96
CA GLN A 105 6.13 0.82 -11.72
C GLN A 105 6.19 0.01 -10.42
N ASN A 106 7.32 -0.64 -10.13
CA ASN A 106 7.51 -1.38 -8.88
C ASN A 106 7.41 -0.46 -7.65
N VAL A 107 8.12 0.68 -7.67
CA VAL A 107 8.09 1.66 -6.57
C VAL A 107 6.69 2.25 -6.39
N ASN A 108 5.98 2.56 -7.48
CA ASN A 108 4.60 3.04 -7.40
C ASN A 108 3.66 2.02 -6.75
N SER A 109 3.83 0.73 -7.07
CA SER A 109 3.06 -0.34 -6.44
C SER A 109 3.37 -0.45 -4.95
N GLU A 110 4.64 -0.34 -4.56
CA GLU A 110 5.06 -0.36 -3.17
C GLU A 110 4.45 0.81 -2.37
N ILE A 111 4.53 2.03 -2.91
CA ILE A 111 3.90 3.22 -2.32
C ILE A 111 2.40 3.01 -2.15
N TYR A 112 1.72 2.43 -3.14
CA TYR A 112 0.30 2.13 -3.05
C TYR A 112 -0.01 1.14 -1.91
N HIS A 113 0.76 0.07 -1.79
CA HIS A 113 0.59 -0.91 -0.72
C HIS A 113 0.82 -0.29 0.67
N LEU A 114 1.89 0.49 0.82
CA LEU A 114 2.19 1.20 2.07
C LEU A 114 1.07 2.17 2.46
N LYS A 115 0.56 2.97 1.51
CA LYS A 115 -0.58 3.88 1.77
C LYS A 115 -1.85 3.13 2.19
N LYS A 116 -2.10 1.97 1.58
CA LYS A 116 -3.24 1.12 1.94
C LYS A 116 -3.07 0.54 3.35
N GLU A 117 -1.86 0.14 3.70
CA GLU A 117 -1.54 -0.37 5.03
C GLU A 117 -1.64 0.72 6.10
N ILE A 118 -1.10 1.93 5.85
CA ILE A 118 -1.27 3.09 6.74
C ILE A 118 -2.75 3.36 6.96
N THR A 119 -3.56 3.40 5.90
CA THR A 119 -5.01 3.62 6.02
C THR A 119 -5.66 2.52 6.88
N ARG A 120 -5.27 1.26 6.70
CA ARG A 120 -5.78 0.15 7.51
C ARG A 120 -5.39 0.29 8.98
N CYS A 121 -4.15 0.65 9.27
CA CYS A 121 -3.66 0.88 10.63
C CYS A 121 -4.38 2.07 11.29
N LEU A 122 -4.64 3.15 10.56
CA LEU A 122 -5.39 4.31 11.08
C LEU A 122 -6.88 4.01 11.26
N GLN A 123 -7.45 3.10 10.47
CA GLN A 123 -8.82 2.62 10.63
C GLN A 123 -8.95 1.59 11.75
N PHE A 124 -7.84 1.15 12.35
CA PHE A 124 -7.89 0.25 13.49
C PHE A 124 -8.55 0.97 14.65
N ARG A 125 -9.79 0.56 14.94
CA ARG A 125 -10.48 0.93 16.17
C ARG A 125 -10.35 -0.25 17.11
N SER A 126 -9.72 -0.03 18.25
CA SER A 126 -9.88 -0.97 19.37
C SER A 126 -11.36 -0.92 19.79
N GLY A 127 -11.97 -2.06 20.11
CA GLY A 127 -13.43 -2.20 20.27
C GLY A 127 -14.09 -1.35 21.36
N GLU A 128 -13.33 -0.52 22.07
CA GLU A 128 -13.72 0.14 23.32
C GLU A 128 -13.16 1.57 23.45
N GLU A 129 -13.04 2.31 22.34
CA GLU A 129 -12.53 3.69 22.36
C GLU A 129 -13.51 4.70 23.03
N SER A 130 -14.74 4.28 23.34
CA SER A 130 -15.78 5.12 23.97
C SER A 130 -16.24 4.61 25.34
N ILE A 131 -15.32 4.12 26.18
CA ILE A 131 -15.66 3.84 27.59
C ILE A 131 -15.75 5.18 28.33
N GLU A 132 -16.91 5.46 28.93
CA GLU A 132 -17.06 6.56 29.89
C GLU A 132 -16.18 6.26 31.12
N LEU A 133 -15.08 7.00 31.25
CA LEU A 133 -14.13 6.89 32.35
C LEU A 133 -14.43 7.95 33.41
N ALA A 134 -14.24 7.61 34.69
CA ALA A 134 -14.28 8.56 35.80
C ALA A 134 -13.44 9.81 35.51
N SER A 135 -13.90 10.98 35.97
CA SER A 135 -13.21 12.26 35.74
C SER A 135 -11.77 12.22 36.28
N GLU A 136 -10.89 13.09 35.77
CA GLU A 136 -9.50 13.12 36.24
C GLU A 136 -9.42 13.49 37.72
N GLU A 137 -10.29 14.38 38.18
CA GLU A 137 -10.38 14.81 39.57
C GLU A 137 -10.78 13.65 40.48
N ASP A 138 -11.82 12.90 40.09
CA ASP A 138 -12.28 11.74 40.85
C ASP A 138 -11.25 10.62 40.88
N PHE A 139 -10.52 10.43 39.76
CA PHE A 139 -9.45 9.45 39.66
C PHE A 139 -8.30 9.76 40.62
N TYR A 140 -7.77 10.98 40.64
CA TYR A 140 -6.66 11.32 41.54
C TYR A 140 -7.08 11.39 43.02
N SER A 141 -8.37 11.62 43.30
CA SER A 141 -8.91 11.62 44.67
C SER A 141 -9.13 10.20 45.21
N SER A 142 -9.64 9.30 44.37
CA SER A 142 -10.14 7.99 44.81
C SER A 142 -9.19 6.83 44.52
N ALA A 143 -8.27 6.99 43.57
CA ALA A 143 -7.36 5.91 43.18
C ALA A 143 -6.23 5.72 44.19
N PRO A 144 -5.92 4.46 44.57
CA PRO A 144 -4.74 4.15 45.36
C PRO A 144 -3.46 4.66 44.68
N GLU A 145 -2.46 5.09 45.47
CA GLU A 145 -1.18 5.61 44.94
C GLU A 145 -0.46 4.59 44.05
N GLU A 146 -0.63 3.30 44.33
CA GLU A 146 -0.09 2.18 43.54
C GLU A 146 -0.59 2.17 42.08
N VAL A 147 -1.81 2.69 41.84
CA VAL A 147 -2.44 2.77 40.52
C VAL A 147 -2.34 4.17 39.94
N SER A 148 -2.53 5.20 40.76
CA SER A 148 -2.55 6.60 40.33
C SER A 148 -1.21 7.09 39.80
N LYS A 149 -0.09 6.71 40.45
CA LYS A 149 1.29 7.06 40.10
C LYS A 149 1.43 8.47 39.47
N PRO A 150 1.08 9.53 40.22
CA PRO A 150 0.94 10.90 39.68
C PRO A 150 2.21 11.44 39.02
N GLU A 151 3.39 10.97 39.41
CA GLU A 151 4.68 11.34 38.81
C GLU A 151 4.79 10.93 37.32
N ILE A 152 4.14 9.83 36.93
CA ILE A 152 4.19 9.28 35.57
C ILE A 152 2.95 9.71 34.78
N THR A 153 1.76 9.61 35.40
CA THR A 153 0.48 9.85 34.76
C THR A 153 0.19 11.33 34.48
N LYS A 154 0.84 12.27 35.16
CA LYS A 154 0.72 13.71 34.83
C LYS A 154 1.55 14.13 33.62
N ASN A 155 2.58 13.37 33.27
CA ASN A 155 3.52 13.70 32.20
C ASN A 155 3.23 12.95 30.89
N ASP A 156 2.55 11.81 30.96
CA ASP A 156 2.19 10.97 29.81
C ASP A 156 0.68 10.69 29.77
N GLU A 157 0.00 11.25 28.76
CA GLU A 157 -1.43 11.07 28.51
C GLU A 157 -1.83 9.60 28.30
N HIS A 158 -0.99 8.80 27.64
CA HIS A 158 -1.27 7.39 27.42
C HIS A 158 -1.16 6.59 28.72
N ALA A 159 -0.11 6.84 29.52
CA ALA A 159 0.02 6.27 30.85
C ALA A 159 -1.15 6.66 31.76
N LYS A 160 -1.62 7.92 31.70
CA LYS A 160 -2.81 8.40 32.40
C LYS A 160 -4.05 7.60 32.02
N HIS A 161 -4.30 7.41 30.71
CA HIS A 161 -5.45 6.67 30.22
C HIS A 161 -5.42 5.20 30.66
N LEU A 162 -4.26 4.53 30.57
CA LEU A 162 -4.09 3.16 31.06
C LEU A 162 -4.32 3.04 32.57
N ALA A 163 -3.80 4.00 33.35
CA ALA A 163 -4.01 4.01 34.79
C ALA A 163 -5.49 4.19 35.15
N ARG A 164 -6.20 5.09 34.46
CA ARG A 164 -7.66 5.27 34.61
C ARG A 164 -8.44 4.00 34.27
N LEU A 165 -8.11 3.33 33.16
CA LEU A 165 -8.72 2.04 32.79
C LEU A 165 -8.49 0.96 33.85
N SER A 166 -7.27 0.88 34.39
CA SER A 166 -6.93 -0.12 35.40
C SER A 166 -7.67 0.10 36.73
N PHE A 167 -7.87 1.37 37.11
CA PHE A 167 -8.65 1.74 38.30
C PHE A 167 -10.13 1.42 38.12
N GLU A 168 -10.72 1.78 36.99
CA GLU A 168 -12.12 1.46 36.65
C GLU A 168 -12.35 -0.06 36.66
N LEU A 169 -11.43 -0.82 36.08
CA LEU A 169 -11.49 -2.29 36.10
C LEU A 169 -11.42 -2.85 37.53
N MET A 170 -10.56 -2.29 38.38
CA MET A 170 -10.47 -2.67 39.79
C MET A 170 -11.78 -2.37 40.53
N GLN A 171 -12.35 -1.19 40.32
CA GLN A 171 -13.61 -0.78 40.94
C GLN A 171 -14.76 -1.68 40.49
N ARG A 172 -14.89 -1.96 39.19
CA ARG A 172 -15.93 -2.87 38.66
C ARG A 172 -15.80 -4.26 39.26
N LYS A 173 -14.59 -4.81 39.38
CA LYS A 173 -14.36 -6.12 40.03
C LYS A 173 -14.78 -6.12 41.49
N GLN A 174 -14.44 -5.06 42.23
CA GLN A 174 -14.86 -4.93 43.63
C GLN A 174 -16.38 -4.84 43.75
N LEU A 175 -17.03 -4.02 42.92
CA LEU A 175 -18.48 -3.89 42.89
C LEU A 175 -19.18 -5.21 42.56
N THR A 176 -18.71 -5.95 41.55
CA THR A 176 -19.24 -7.28 41.23
C THR A 176 -19.09 -8.25 42.41
N CYS A 177 -17.92 -8.29 43.06
CA CYS A 177 -17.72 -9.14 44.23
C CYS A 177 -18.68 -8.79 45.36
N THR A 178 -18.87 -7.49 45.65
CA THR A 178 -19.83 -7.06 46.67
C THR A 178 -21.27 -7.38 46.29
N LEU A 179 -21.63 -7.27 45.01
CA LEU A 179 -22.96 -7.62 44.51
C LEU A 179 -23.21 -9.12 44.72
N ASP A 180 -22.28 -9.97 44.31
CA ASP A 180 -22.38 -11.43 44.48
C ASP A 180 -22.53 -11.82 45.96
N GLU A 181 -21.77 -11.17 46.85
CA GLU A 181 -21.90 -11.37 48.30
C GLU A 181 -23.30 -10.98 48.82
N GLN A 182 -23.83 -9.84 48.39
CA GLN A 182 -25.15 -9.36 48.80
C GLN A 182 -26.27 -10.21 48.22
N GLU A 183 -26.15 -10.69 46.98
CA GLU A 183 -27.08 -11.64 46.37
C GLU A 183 -27.07 -12.99 47.10
N GLY A 184 -25.90 -13.45 47.52
CA GLY A 184 -25.76 -14.63 48.39
C GLY A 184 -26.50 -14.45 49.71
N ARG A 185 -26.27 -13.33 50.41
CA ARG A 185 -26.96 -13.00 51.67
C ARG A 185 -28.47 -12.89 51.49
N ARG A 186 -28.91 -12.21 50.43
CA ARG A 186 -30.33 -12.08 50.07
C ARG A 186 -30.96 -13.45 49.85
N SER A 187 -30.29 -14.35 49.16
CA SER A 187 -30.78 -15.72 48.89
C SER A 187 -30.93 -16.54 50.18
N VAL A 188 -29.97 -16.44 51.10
CA VAL A 188 -30.06 -17.06 52.43
C VAL A 188 -31.25 -16.51 53.21
N LEU A 189 -31.41 -15.18 53.27
CA LEU A 189 -32.53 -14.55 53.98
C LEU A 189 -33.88 -14.94 53.40
N ILE A 190 -34.01 -15.03 52.08
CA ILE A 190 -35.23 -15.50 51.41
C ILE A 190 -35.54 -16.96 51.81
N SER A 191 -34.53 -17.83 51.85
CA SER A 191 -34.70 -19.21 52.30
C SER A 191 -35.17 -19.28 53.76
N ASP A 192 -34.55 -18.49 54.65
CA ASP A 192 -34.92 -18.42 56.07
C ASP A 192 -36.35 -17.90 56.27
N ILE A 193 -36.75 -16.87 55.52
CA ILE A 193 -38.12 -16.32 55.56
C ILE A 193 -39.11 -17.39 55.11
N ASN A 194 -38.86 -18.06 53.98
CA ASN A 194 -39.73 -19.13 53.47
C ASN A 194 -39.85 -20.29 54.48
N GLY A 195 -38.74 -20.67 55.12
CA GLY A 195 -38.73 -21.69 56.16
C GLY A 195 -39.56 -21.29 57.39
N LYS A 196 -39.40 -20.04 57.87
CA LYS A 196 -40.20 -19.49 58.98
C LYS A 196 -41.68 -19.38 58.63
N GLU A 197 -42.00 -18.92 57.42
CA GLU A 197 -43.38 -18.88 56.92
C GLU A 197 -44.02 -20.27 56.87
N GLN A 198 -43.31 -21.27 56.35
CA GLN A 198 -43.81 -22.65 56.31
C GLN A 198 -44.04 -23.19 57.72
N ARG A 199 -43.13 -22.91 58.66
CA ARG A 199 -43.29 -23.26 60.07
C ARG A 199 -44.51 -22.59 60.68
N LEU A 200 -44.73 -21.29 60.45
CA LEU A 200 -45.91 -20.55 60.90
C LEU A 200 -47.21 -21.13 60.30
N LYS A 201 -47.23 -21.39 58.98
CA LYS A 201 -48.34 -22.04 58.29
C LYS A 201 -48.66 -23.41 58.89
N SER A 202 -47.65 -24.17 59.31
CA SER A 202 -47.83 -25.48 59.96
C SER A 202 -48.28 -25.39 61.43
N LEU A 203 -47.98 -24.28 62.11
CA LEU A 203 -48.32 -24.08 63.53
C LEU A 203 -49.79 -23.68 63.71
N ARG A 204 -50.34 -22.88 62.78
CA ARG A 204 -51.74 -22.44 62.81
C ARG A 204 -52.75 -23.59 62.98
N PRO A 205 -52.76 -24.67 62.16
CA PRO A 205 -53.69 -25.78 62.36
C PRO A 205 -53.42 -26.55 63.66
N LYS A 206 -52.17 -26.62 64.13
CA LYS A 206 -51.85 -27.27 65.42
C LYS A 206 -52.44 -26.50 66.60
N ILE A 207 -52.36 -25.17 66.58
CA ILE A 207 -52.98 -24.30 67.59
C ILE A 207 -54.51 -24.41 67.51
N GLU A 208 -55.11 -24.40 66.32
CA GLU A 208 -56.56 -24.61 66.17
C GLU A 208 -57.01 -25.97 66.73
N ASN A 209 -56.22 -27.02 66.51
CA ASN A 209 -56.49 -28.34 67.06
C ASN A 209 -56.35 -28.37 68.59
N LEU A 210 -55.32 -27.72 69.15
CA LEU A 210 -55.14 -27.58 70.60
C LEU A 210 -56.32 -26.81 71.22
N LEU A 211 -56.74 -25.69 70.61
CA LEU A 211 -57.88 -24.90 71.05
C LEU A 211 -59.16 -25.74 71.07
N LYS A 212 -59.43 -26.52 70.01
CA LYS A 212 -60.56 -27.46 69.96
C LYS A 212 -60.48 -28.52 71.05
N ALA A 213 -59.29 -29.05 71.34
CA ALA A 213 -59.08 -30.05 72.38
C ALA A 213 -59.18 -29.50 73.81
N ALA A 214 -58.88 -28.21 74.02
CA ALA A 214 -58.94 -27.56 75.33
C ALA A 214 -60.35 -27.04 75.70
N LYS A 215 -61.23 -26.79 74.70
CA LYS A 215 -62.62 -26.34 74.92
C LYS A 215 -63.40 -27.15 75.96
N PRO A 216 -63.42 -28.50 75.93
CA PRO A 216 -64.19 -29.28 76.91
C PRO A 216 -63.73 -29.08 78.35
N VAL A 217 -62.43 -28.82 78.56
CA VAL A 217 -61.86 -28.59 79.89
C VAL A 217 -62.18 -27.17 80.37
N GLN A 218 -62.19 -26.18 79.45
CA GLN A 218 -62.62 -24.81 79.73
C GLN A 218 -64.09 -24.75 80.15
N ASP A 219 -64.96 -25.50 79.46
CA ASP A 219 -66.39 -25.58 79.76
C ASP A 219 -66.66 -26.21 81.15
N VAL A 220 -65.80 -27.13 81.61
CA VAL A 220 -65.91 -27.79 82.93
C VAL A 220 -65.37 -26.93 84.07
N LEU A 221 -64.40 -26.06 83.82
CA LEU A 221 -63.78 -25.20 84.84
C LEU A 221 -64.45 -23.82 84.99
N GLU A 222 -65.48 -23.52 84.18
CA GLU A 222 -66.20 -22.23 84.15
C GLU A 222 -65.30 -20.99 83.92
N LEU A 223 -64.11 -21.17 83.35
CA LEU A 223 -63.12 -20.10 83.14
C LEU A 223 -63.36 -19.30 81.84
N GLY A 224 -64.61 -19.13 81.41
CA GLY A 224 -64.93 -18.66 80.06
C GLY A 224 -66.28 -17.98 79.88
N SER A 225 -66.78 -17.26 80.89
CA SER A 225 -67.73 -16.18 80.67
C SER A 225 -67.00 -14.84 80.74
N GLU A 226 -66.75 -14.23 79.58
CA GLU A 226 -66.94 -12.80 79.27
C GLU A 226 -66.03 -12.36 78.10
N SER A 227 -66.72 -11.82 77.07
CA SER A 227 -66.24 -10.93 75.98
C SER A 227 -65.20 -11.45 74.99
#